data_AF-A0A6I2W8K1-F1
#
_entry.id   AF-A0A6I2W8K1-F1
#
_cell.length_a   1.000
_cell.length_b   1.000
_cell.length_c   1.000
_cell.angle_alpha   90.00
_cell.angle_beta   90.00
_cell.angle_gamma   90.00
#
_symmetry.space_group_name_H-M   'P 1'
#
loop_
_entity.id
_entity.type
_entity.pdbx_description
1 polymer ?
#
loop_
_entity_poly.entity_id
_entity_poly.type
_entity_poly.pdbx_seq_one_letter_code
_entity_poly.pdbx_strand_id
1 'polypeptide(L)'
;MPEFSYEELLPVGPDTTKYRLVSKEGISTFTADGREFLKVSADAISKLTEAAIHDISHYLRGEHLQQLADILKDPESSPNDRFVALDLLKNANIAAGGILPMCQDTGTAIVMGKKGQHVLTESRDEASISRGVYDAFTKLNLRYSQLAAVTTWEEKNTGNNLPAQVEIYSDSEHPDEYNFLFIAKGGGSANKSFLYQETKAVLNPTSFMNWLDEKLRSIGTAACPPYHLAIVIGGTSAEFTVKTAKLASTKYLDSLPTTGDAKTGRAFRDLELEAQVHKLTQSLGIGAQFGGKYFCHDVRVIRLPRHGASLPISIAVS
;
A
#
# COMPACT_ATOMS: atom_id res chain seq x y z
N MET A 1 26.73 28.33 11.12
CA MET A 1 26.36 26.97 11.58
C MET A 1 24.87 26.79 11.32
N PRO A 2 24.42 25.62 10.87
CA PRO A 2 22.98 25.37 10.74
C PRO A 2 22.31 25.38 12.13
N GLU A 3 21.09 25.88 12.19
CA GLU A 3 20.23 25.79 13.38
C GLU A 3 19.54 24.42 13.40
N PHE A 4 19.35 23.83 14.59
CA PHE A 4 18.62 22.56 14.71
C PHE A 4 17.15 22.74 14.32
N SER A 5 16.66 21.83 13.50
CA SER A 5 15.27 21.77 13.05
C SER A 5 14.88 20.31 12.90
N TYR A 6 13.69 19.95 13.37
CA TYR A 6 13.13 18.62 13.24
C TYR A 6 11.78 18.67 12.54
N GLU A 7 11.58 17.73 11.63
CA GLU A 7 10.30 17.41 11.02
C GLU A 7 10.33 15.93 10.63
N GLU A 8 9.17 15.27 10.65
CA GLU A 8 9.08 13.91 10.15
C GLU A 8 9.43 13.86 8.66
N LEU A 9 10.05 12.76 8.24
CA LEU A 9 10.40 12.57 6.84
C LEU A 9 9.16 12.41 5.95
N LEU A 10 8.09 11.82 6.48
CA LEU A 10 6.82 11.58 5.80
C LEU A 10 5.68 12.21 6.63
N PRO A 11 5.57 13.55 6.69
CA PRO A 11 4.62 14.23 7.55
C PRO A 11 3.22 14.15 6.93
N VAL A 12 2.53 13.02 7.14
CA VAL A 12 1.17 12.80 6.64
C VAL A 12 0.19 13.72 7.37
N GLY A 13 -0.72 14.34 6.62
CA GLY A 13 -1.79 15.16 7.17
C GLY A 13 -2.88 14.33 7.87
N PRO A 14 -3.96 14.99 8.34
CA PRO A 14 -5.04 14.35 9.08
C PRO A 14 -5.66 13.17 8.34
N ASP A 15 -6.03 12.12 9.07
CA ASP A 15 -6.74 10.98 8.52
C ASP A 15 -8.22 11.32 8.26
N THR A 16 -8.65 11.18 7.01
CA THR A 16 -10.04 11.42 6.59
C THR A 16 -10.80 10.12 6.31
N THR A 17 -10.21 8.97 6.62
CA THR A 17 -10.80 7.65 6.39
C THR A 17 -12.04 7.47 7.26
N LYS A 18 -13.10 6.88 6.68
CA LYS A 18 -14.30 6.51 7.44
C LYS A 18 -14.09 5.15 8.10
N TYR A 19 -14.22 5.10 9.41
CA TYR A 19 -14.12 3.87 10.20
C TYR A 19 -15.48 3.33 10.61
N ARG A 20 -15.57 2.00 10.71
CA ARG A 20 -16.68 1.30 11.37
C ARG A 20 -16.19 0.67 12.66
N LEU A 21 -17.01 0.72 13.71
CA LEU A 21 -16.71 0.02 14.96
C LEU A 21 -16.81 -1.50 14.73
N VAL A 22 -15.75 -2.24 15.04
CA VAL A 22 -15.73 -3.72 14.98
C VAL A 22 -16.21 -4.32 16.30
N SER A 23 -15.60 -3.93 17.42
CA SER A 23 -15.96 -4.37 18.77
C SER A 23 -15.42 -3.39 19.82
N LYS A 24 -15.97 -3.45 21.03
CA LYS A 24 -15.42 -2.81 22.25
C LYS A 24 -14.79 -3.83 23.21
N GLU A 25 -14.94 -5.12 22.95
CA GLU A 25 -14.42 -6.19 23.80
C GLU A 25 -12.89 -6.17 23.82
N GLY A 26 -12.30 -6.44 24.99
CA GLY A 26 -10.85 -6.48 25.14
C GLY A 26 -10.17 -5.11 25.18
N ILE A 27 -10.94 -4.02 25.18
CA ILE A 27 -10.44 -2.64 25.31
C ILE A 27 -10.84 -2.07 26.66
N SER A 28 -9.88 -1.50 27.38
CA SER A 28 -10.11 -0.82 28.66
C SER A 28 -9.07 0.27 28.88
N THR A 29 -9.30 1.18 29.83
CA THR A 29 -8.29 2.15 30.26
C THR A 29 -7.92 1.94 31.72
N PHE A 30 -6.71 2.34 32.09
CA PHE A 30 -6.28 2.40 33.49
C PHE A 30 -5.29 3.54 33.69
N THR A 31 -5.12 3.99 34.93
CA THR A 31 -4.20 5.09 35.27
C THR A 31 -2.94 4.55 35.93
N ALA A 32 -1.77 5.00 35.48
CA ALA A 32 -0.49 4.78 36.14
C ALA A 32 0.42 6.00 35.96
N ASP A 33 1.19 6.35 36.99
CA ASP A 33 2.10 7.51 36.97
C ASP A 33 1.45 8.82 36.48
N GLY A 34 0.19 9.06 36.88
CA GLY A 34 -0.56 10.25 36.49
C GLY A 34 -0.99 10.31 35.02
N ARG A 35 -0.85 9.21 34.25
CA ARG A 35 -1.25 9.10 32.84
C ARG A 35 -2.33 8.04 32.67
N GLU A 36 -3.24 8.27 31.73
CA GLU A 36 -4.18 7.25 31.27
C GLU A 36 -3.52 6.40 30.18
N PHE A 37 -3.64 5.08 30.32
CA PHE A 37 -3.14 4.08 29.39
C PHE A 37 -4.30 3.32 28.76
N LEU A 38 -4.20 3.09 27.45
CA LEU A 38 -5.08 2.19 26.72
C LEU A 38 -4.57 0.76 26.89
N LYS A 39 -5.38 -0.11 27.49
CA LYS A 39 -5.11 -1.54 27.58
C LYS A 39 -5.88 -2.30 26.49
N VAL A 40 -5.15 -3.02 25.65
CA VAL A 40 -5.67 -3.78 24.50
C VAL A 40 -5.35 -5.26 24.67
N SER A 41 -6.37 -6.12 24.67
CA SER A 41 -6.19 -7.56 24.77
C SER A 41 -5.64 -8.18 23.48
N ALA A 42 -5.01 -9.34 23.60
CA ALA A 42 -4.56 -10.12 22.44
C ALA A 42 -5.73 -10.46 21.49
N ASP A 43 -6.87 -10.85 22.05
CA ASP A 43 -8.09 -11.20 21.32
C ASP A 43 -8.65 -10.02 20.52
N ALA A 44 -8.59 -8.79 21.06
CA ALA A 44 -9.02 -7.59 20.34
C ALA A 44 -8.19 -7.38 19.06
N ILE A 45 -6.87 -7.56 19.12
CA ILE A 45 -5.96 -7.45 17.97
C ILE A 45 -6.22 -8.57 16.95
N SER A 46 -6.41 -9.81 17.42
CA SER A 46 -6.73 -10.95 16.56
C SER A 46 -8.06 -10.76 15.82
N LYS A 47 -9.13 -10.36 16.53
CA LYS A 47 -10.45 -10.09 15.93
C LYS A 47 -10.42 -8.92 14.94
N LEU A 48 -9.70 -7.84 15.26
CA LEU A 48 -9.50 -6.72 14.34
C LEU A 48 -8.79 -7.17 13.07
N THR A 49 -7.73 -7.96 13.22
CA THR A 49 -6.96 -8.48 12.08
C THR A 49 -7.80 -9.43 11.23
N GLU A 50 -8.55 -10.35 11.83
CA GLU A 50 -9.45 -11.26 11.13
C GLU A 50 -10.49 -10.49 10.32
N ALA A 51 -11.14 -9.49 10.93
CA ALA A 51 -12.10 -8.63 10.26
C ALA A 51 -11.49 -7.82 9.11
N ALA A 52 -10.26 -7.31 9.29
CA ALA A 52 -9.56 -6.57 8.24
C ALA A 52 -9.22 -7.48 7.04
N ILE A 53 -8.70 -8.69 7.28
CA ILE A 53 -8.38 -9.65 6.21
C ILE A 53 -9.65 -10.11 5.48
N HIS A 54 -10.75 -10.34 6.20
CA HIS A 54 -12.06 -10.61 5.59
C HIS A 54 -12.45 -9.47 4.64
N ASP A 55 -12.50 -8.23 5.15
CA ASP A 55 -13.03 -7.08 4.41
C ASP A 55 -12.17 -6.76 3.18
N ILE A 56 -10.84 -6.75 3.29
CA ILE A 56 -9.96 -6.45 2.15
C ILE A 56 -9.95 -7.56 1.08
N SER A 57 -10.39 -8.77 1.43
CA SER A 57 -10.51 -9.88 0.46
C SER A 57 -11.81 -9.84 -0.33
N HIS A 58 -12.84 -9.12 0.15
CA HIS A 58 -14.21 -9.15 -0.41
C HIS A 58 -14.73 -7.78 -0.84
N TYR A 59 -14.18 -6.69 -0.29
CA TYR A 59 -14.60 -5.33 -0.56
C TYR A 59 -13.45 -4.50 -1.16
N LEU A 60 -13.82 -3.44 -1.90
CA LEU A 60 -12.89 -2.47 -2.46
C LEU A 60 -13.22 -1.07 -1.95
N ARG A 61 -12.24 -0.16 -1.99
CA ARG A 61 -12.48 1.26 -1.71
C ARG A 61 -13.44 1.84 -2.73
N GLY A 62 -14.36 2.69 -2.26
CA GLY A 62 -15.35 3.35 -3.12
C GLY A 62 -14.71 4.14 -4.27
N GLU A 63 -13.58 4.81 -4.03
CA GLU A 63 -12.86 5.56 -5.06
C GLU A 63 -12.31 4.67 -6.19
N HIS A 64 -11.81 3.47 -5.87
CA HIS A 64 -11.34 2.52 -6.87
C HIS A 64 -12.51 2.04 -7.75
N LEU A 65 -13.64 1.69 -7.13
CA LEU A 65 -14.87 1.31 -7.83
C LEU A 65 -15.38 2.45 -8.73
N GLN A 66 -15.32 3.69 -8.24
CA GLN A 66 -15.69 4.87 -9.02
C GLN A 66 -14.80 5.03 -10.25
N GLN A 67 -13.48 4.87 -10.11
CA GLN A 67 -12.55 4.95 -11.24
C GLN A 67 -12.80 3.86 -12.29
N LEU A 68 -13.17 2.63 -11.88
CA LEU A 68 -13.62 1.60 -12.82
C LEU A 68 -14.93 2.00 -13.53
N ALA A 69 -15.90 2.54 -12.80
CA ALA A 69 -17.17 2.99 -13.37
C ALA A 69 -17.00 4.17 -14.36
N ASP A 70 -16.00 5.03 -14.13
CA ASP A 70 -15.69 6.15 -15.01
C ASP A 70 -15.10 5.71 -16.34
N ILE A 71 -14.36 4.59 -16.40
CA ILE A 71 -13.89 3.98 -17.67
C ILE A 71 -15.07 3.69 -18.60
N LEU A 72 -16.20 3.22 -18.05
CA LEU A 72 -17.39 2.89 -18.85
C LEU A 72 -18.03 4.12 -19.50
N LYS A 73 -17.75 5.33 -18.98
CA LYS A 73 -18.36 6.60 -19.40
C LYS A 73 -17.43 7.43 -20.28
N ASP A 74 -16.11 7.17 -20.24
CA ASP A 74 -15.15 7.93 -21.03
C ASP A 74 -15.32 7.61 -22.53
N PRO A 75 -15.62 8.60 -23.40
CA PRO A 75 -15.67 8.37 -24.84
C PRO A 75 -14.33 7.91 -25.43
N GLU A 76 -13.19 8.24 -24.80
CA GLU A 76 -11.85 7.87 -25.25
C GLU A 76 -11.40 6.47 -24.81
N SER A 77 -12.11 5.82 -23.89
CA SER A 77 -11.79 4.44 -23.49
C SER A 77 -12.00 3.48 -24.67
N SER A 78 -11.12 2.51 -24.84
CA SER A 78 -11.29 1.49 -25.88
C SER A 78 -12.46 0.54 -25.55
N PRO A 79 -13.02 -0.21 -26.52
CA PRO A 79 -13.97 -1.27 -26.22
C PRO A 79 -13.42 -2.31 -25.23
N ASN A 80 -12.11 -2.58 -25.30
CA ASN A 80 -11.43 -3.51 -24.39
C ASN A 80 -11.29 -2.93 -22.98
N ASP A 81 -10.99 -1.63 -22.85
CA ASP A 81 -10.97 -0.96 -21.54
C ASP A 81 -12.32 -1.10 -20.84
N ARG A 82 -13.43 -0.85 -21.56
CA ARG A 82 -14.79 -0.97 -21.03
C ARG A 82 -15.16 -2.41 -20.68
N PHE A 83 -14.75 -3.37 -21.51
CA PHE A 83 -14.97 -4.80 -21.27
C PHE A 83 -14.30 -5.24 -19.96
N VAL A 84 -13.00 -4.94 -19.79
CA VAL A 84 -12.25 -5.28 -18.59
C VAL A 84 -12.82 -4.59 -17.35
N ALA A 85 -13.10 -3.28 -17.44
CA ALA A 85 -13.67 -2.54 -16.31
C ALA A 85 -15.03 -3.10 -15.86
N LEU A 86 -15.90 -3.47 -16.81
CA LEU A 86 -17.19 -4.08 -16.51
C LEU A 86 -17.04 -5.43 -15.81
N ASP A 87 -16.12 -6.27 -16.26
CA ASP A 87 -15.91 -7.58 -15.65
C ASP A 87 -15.27 -7.47 -14.26
N LEU A 88 -14.37 -6.50 -14.04
CA LEU A 88 -13.85 -6.18 -12.70
C LEU A 88 -14.96 -5.71 -11.75
N LEU A 89 -15.90 -4.88 -12.23
CA LEU A 89 -17.05 -4.44 -11.43
C LEU A 89 -18.01 -5.60 -11.09
N LYS A 90 -18.28 -6.49 -12.04
CA LYS A 90 -19.06 -7.72 -11.76
C LYS A 90 -18.37 -8.60 -10.73
N ASN A 91 -17.06 -8.78 -10.86
CA ASN A 91 -16.26 -9.55 -9.92
C ASN A 91 -16.32 -8.95 -8.51
N ALA A 92 -16.20 -7.62 -8.40
CA ALA A 92 -16.36 -6.93 -7.12
C ALA A 92 -17.75 -7.12 -6.50
N ASN A 93 -18.81 -7.10 -7.31
CA ASN A 93 -20.16 -7.37 -6.84
C ASN A 93 -20.35 -8.82 -6.36
N ILE A 94 -19.72 -9.79 -7.02
CA ILE A 94 -19.75 -11.20 -6.59
C ILE A 94 -18.99 -11.38 -5.27
N ALA A 95 -17.78 -10.82 -5.17
CA ALA A 95 -16.96 -10.93 -3.98
C ALA A 95 -17.57 -10.25 -2.75
N ALA A 96 -18.33 -9.16 -2.95
CA ALA A 96 -19.07 -8.50 -1.87
C ALA A 96 -20.11 -9.42 -1.17
N GLY A 97 -20.46 -10.56 -1.77
CA GLY A 97 -21.27 -11.60 -1.13
C GLY A 97 -20.56 -12.37 0.00
N GLY A 98 -19.25 -12.19 0.20
CA GLY A 98 -18.49 -12.75 1.34
C GLY A 98 -18.15 -14.24 1.25
N ILE A 99 -18.42 -14.88 0.11
CA ILE A 99 -18.15 -16.32 -0.10
C ILE A 99 -16.91 -16.55 -0.96
N LEU A 100 -16.82 -15.87 -2.11
CA LEU A 100 -15.68 -15.96 -3.02
C LEU A 100 -14.83 -14.69 -2.87
N PRO A 101 -13.50 -14.80 -2.71
CA PRO A 101 -12.65 -13.62 -2.63
C PRO A 101 -12.55 -12.91 -3.99
N MET A 102 -12.17 -11.64 -3.95
CA MET A 102 -11.96 -10.78 -5.13
C MET A 102 -10.98 -11.37 -6.15
N CYS A 103 -9.99 -12.13 -5.68
CA CYS A 103 -8.93 -12.69 -6.50
C CYS A 103 -8.57 -14.09 -5.98
N GLN A 104 -8.18 -14.99 -6.89
CA GLN A 104 -7.63 -16.30 -6.52
C GLN A 104 -6.32 -16.18 -5.75
N ASP A 105 -5.54 -15.13 -6.02
CA ASP A 105 -4.38 -14.77 -5.22
C ASP A 105 -4.82 -13.82 -4.10
N THR A 106 -5.17 -14.41 -2.96
CA THR A 106 -5.57 -13.68 -1.74
C THR A 106 -4.38 -13.01 -1.03
N GLY A 107 -3.17 -13.13 -1.60
CA GLY A 107 -2.00 -12.33 -1.26
C GLY A 107 -1.28 -12.70 0.04
N THR A 108 -0.14 -12.06 0.24
CA THR A 108 0.60 -12.05 1.50
C THR A 108 -0.05 -11.05 2.46
N ALA A 109 -0.31 -11.47 3.70
CA ALA A 109 -0.77 -10.57 4.75
C ALA A 109 0.39 -9.69 5.24
N ILE A 110 0.27 -8.38 5.07
CA ILE A 110 1.21 -7.38 5.55
C ILE A 110 0.46 -6.46 6.52
N VAL A 111 1.02 -6.25 7.70
CA VAL A 111 0.43 -5.42 8.76
C VAL A 111 1.47 -4.41 9.22
N MET A 112 1.15 -3.14 9.02
CA MET A 112 1.91 -2.02 9.59
C MET A 112 1.13 -1.46 10.78
N GLY A 113 1.65 -1.62 11.99
CA GLY A 113 1.13 -1.03 13.21
C GLY A 113 1.89 0.24 13.61
N LYS A 114 1.20 1.21 14.19
CA LYS A 114 1.73 2.41 14.84
C LYS A 114 1.16 2.46 16.25
N LYS A 115 1.98 2.10 17.23
CA LYS A 115 1.59 1.91 18.62
C LYS A 115 1.91 3.16 19.42
N GLY A 116 0.87 3.78 19.96
CA GLY A 116 0.96 4.90 20.87
C GLY A 116 1.75 4.55 22.13
N GLN A 117 2.52 5.51 22.64
CA GLN A 117 3.34 5.35 23.85
C GLN A 117 2.55 4.98 25.12
N HIS A 118 1.24 5.22 25.17
CA HIS A 118 0.34 4.87 26.27
C HIS A 118 -0.51 3.64 25.97
N VAL A 119 -0.20 2.87 24.92
CA VAL A 119 -0.88 1.61 24.61
C VAL A 119 -0.13 0.43 25.21
N LEU A 120 -0.79 -0.32 26.09
CA LEU A 120 -0.30 -1.58 26.62
C LEU A 120 -1.08 -2.77 26.06
N THR A 121 -0.34 -3.75 25.57
CA THR A 121 -0.88 -5.01 25.07
C THR A 121 -0.51 -6.16 26.00
N GLU A 122 -1.36 -7.18 26.06
CA GLU A 122 -1.21 -8.29 27.02
C GLU A 122 -0.17 -9.35 26.59
N SER A 123 0.25 -9.34 25.33
CA SER A 123 1.13 -10.35 24.75
C SER A 123 1.97 -9.77 23.61
N ARG A 124 2.74 -10.63 22.95
CA ARG A 124 3.46 -10.26 21.73
C ARG A 124 2.48 -9.93 20.60
N ASP A 125 2.43 -8.66 20.21
CA ASP A 125 1.51 -8.11 19.22
C ASP A 125 1.54 -8.91 17.90
N GLU A 126 2.72 -9.27 17.41
CA GLU A 126 2.87 -10.01 16.14
C GLU A 126 2.23 -11.41 16.20
N ALA A 127 2.19 -12.04 17.39
CA ALA A 127 1.51 -13.33 17.57
C ALA A 127 -0.01 -13.15 17.53
N SER A 128 -0.53 -12.10 18.16
CA SER A 128 -1.96 -11.76 18.13
C SER A 128 -2.43 -11.38 16.72
N ILE A 129 -1.63 -10.60 15.98
CA ILE A 129 -1.89 -10.27 14.57
C ILE A 129 -1.85 -11.54 13.71
N SER A 130 -0.81 -12.36 13.84
CA SER A 130 -0.68 -13.61 13.08
C SER A 130 -1.82 -14.59 13.38
N ARG A 131 -2.35 -14.59 14.61
CA ARG A 131 -3.53 -15.37 14.97
C ARG A 131 -4.76 -14.93 14.18
N GLY A 132 -5.01 -13.63 14.08
CA GLY A 132 -6.14 -13.11 13.27
C GLY A 132 -6.00 -13.39 11.78
N VAL A 133 -4.76 -13.34 11.25
CA VAL A 133 -4.48 -13.78 9.87
C VAL A 133 -4.80 -15.27 9.71
N TYR A 134 -4.27 -16.12 10.59
CA TYR A 134 -4.55 -17.55 10.58
C TYR A 134 -6.05 -17.85 10.62
N ASP A 135 -6.78 -17.18 11.51
CA ASP A 135 -8.22 -17.35 11.66
C ASP A 135 -8.97 -16.98 10.38
N ALA A 136 -8.67 -15.83 9.78
CA ALA A 136 -9.30 -15.44 8.51
C ALA A 136 -9.01 -16.46 7.39
N PHE A 137 -7.75 -16.87 7.22
CA PHE A 137 -7.37 -17.78 6.15
C PHE A 137 -7.91 -19.21 6.33
N THR A 138 -8.13 -19.65 7.57
CA THR A 138 -8.64 -21.01 7.85
C THR A 138 -10.16 -21.10 7.97
N LYS A 139 -10.85 -19.99 8.24
CA LYS A 139 -12.33 -19.94 8.33
C LYS A 139 -12.99 -19.52 7.01
N LEU A 140 -12.31 -18.75 6.18
CA LEU A 140 -12.82 -18.22 4.92
C LEU A 140 -12.29 -19.02 3.71
N ASN A 141 -12.91 -18.86 2.55
CA ASN A 141 -12.48 -19.51 1.30
C ASN A 141 -11.29 -18.78 0.65
N LEU A 142 -10.19 -18.59 1.40
CA LEU A 142 -8.97 -17.93 0.93
C LEU A 142 -7.89 -18.95 0.54
N ARG A 143 -6.80 -18.49 -0.09
CA ARG A 143 -5.73 -19.36 -0.60
C ARG A 143 -4.47 -19.28 0.25
N TYR A 144 -3.91 -20.45 0.60
CA TYR A 144 -2.59 -20.56 1.22
C TYR A 144 -1.48 -20.43 0.17
N SER A 145 -0.82 -19.28 0.16
CA SER A 145 0.12 -18.88 -0.90
C SER A 145 1.57 -18.77 -0.42
N GLN A 146 1.83 -18.84 0.89
CA GLN A 146 3.20 -18.80 1.43
C GLN A 146 3.89 -20.16 1.31
N LEU A 147 5.09 -20.14 0.73
CA LEU A 147 6.01 -21.27 0.68
C LEU A 147 7.14 -21.02 1.69
N ALA A 148 7.29 -21.95 2.65
CA ALA A 148 8.43 -21.96 3.54
C ALA A 148 9.63 -22.60 2.84
N ALA A 149 10.75 -21.88 2.79
CA ALA A 149 12.03 -22.43 2.38
C ALA A 149 12.52 -23.42 3.45
N VAL A 150 12.58 -24.71 3.10
CA VAL A 150 13.13 -25.77 3.96
C VAL A 150 14.64 -25.90 3.73
N THR A 151 15.04 -25.80 2.47
CA THR A 151 16.42 -25.64 2.03
C THR A 151 16.47 -24.59 0.91
N THR A 152 17.64 -24.35 0.33
CA THR A 152 17.78 -23.48 -0.85
C THR A 152 16.91 -23.92 -2.04
N TRP A 153 16.60 -25.21 -2.15
CA TRP A 153 15.93 -25.79 -3.34
C TRP A 153 14.56 -26.41 -3.03
N GLU A 154 14.28 -26.67 -1.75
CA GLU A 154 13.06 -27.34 -1.32
C GLU A 154 12.17 -26.36 -0.55
N GLU A 155 10.91 -26.33 -0.95
CA GLU A 155 9.88 -25.50 -0.36
C GLU A 155 8.67 -26.34 0.04
N LYS A 156 7.96 -25.86 1.06
CA LYS A 156 6.68 -26.45 1.48
C LYS A 156 5.65 -25.36 1.74
N ASN A 157 4.43 -25.55 1.26
CA ASN A 157 3.32 -24.68 1.62
C ASN A 157 3.06 -24.75 3.13
N THR A 158 2.90 -23.59 3.77
CA THR A 158 2.68 -23.52 5.22
C THR A 158 1.30 -24.00 5.66
N GLY A 159 0.36 -24.15 4.70
CA GLY A 159 -0.97 -24.69 4.91
C GLY A 159 -1.94 -23.73 5.60
N ASN A 160 -1.55 -22.47 5.78
CA ASN A 160 -2.34 -21.45 6.48
C ASN A 160 -2.03 -20.00 6.05
N ASN A 161 -1.24 -19.82 5.00
CA ASN A 161 -0.77 -18.51 4.49
C ASN A 161 0.09 -17.67 5.46
N LEU A 162 0.57 -18.24 6.58
CA LEU A 162 1.60 -17.61 7.40
C LEU A 162 3.01 -17.93 6.86
N PRO A 163 4.05 -17.16 7.23
CA PRO A 163 4.04 -15.98 8.11
C PRO A 163 3.41 -14.75 7.45
N ALA A 164 2.85 -13.86 8.27
CA ALA A 164 2.53 -12.50 7.88
C ALA A 164 3.78 -11.60 8.02
N GLN A 165 3.91 -10.58 7.19
CA GLN A 165 4.88 -9.51 7.44
C GLN A 165 4.26 -8.52 8.45
N VAL A 166 4.87 -8.40 9.63
CA VAL A 166 4.37 -7.51 10.69
C VAL A 166 5.45 -6.50 11.06
N GLU A 167 5.14 -5.22 10.93
CA GLU A 167 6.02 -4.11 11.31
C GLU A 167 5.28 -3.19 12.26
N ILE A 168 5.79 -3.02 13.48
CA ILE A 168 5.18 -2.18 14.51
C ILE A 168 6.13 -1.02 14.80
N TYR A 169 5.63 0.20 14.62
CA TYR A 169 6.33 1.45 14.84
C TYR A 169 5.82 2.11 16.13
N SER A 170 6.69 2.85 16.82
CA SER A 170 6.24 3.74 17.90
C SER A 170 5.58 4.98 17.31
N ASP A 171 4.44 5.38 17.88
CA ASP A 171 3.73 6.61 17.52
C ASP A 171 3.69 7.55 18.73
N SER A 172 4.37 8.68 18.62
CA SER A 172 4.43 9.68 19.67
C SER A 172 3.35 10.76 19.51
N GLU A 173 2.82 10.94 18.30
CA GLU A 173 1.80 11.94 17.96
C GLU A 173 0.39 11.48 18.38
N HIS A 174 0.15 10.16 18.35
CA HIS A 174 -1.10 9.52 18.80
C HIS A 174 -0.83 8.60 20.00
N PRO A 175 -0.53 9.16 21.18
CA PRO A 175 -0.01 8.39 22.31
C PRO A 175 -1.00 7.34 22.85
N ASP A 176 -2.29 7.57 22.71
CA ASP A 176 -3.39 6.75 23.23
C ASP A 176 -4.08 5.90 22.14
N GLU A 177 -3.47 5.78 20.96
CA GLU A 177 -4.03 5.02 19.83
C GLU A 177 -3.11 3.88 19.37
N TYR A 178 -3.70 2.82 18.82
CA TYR A 178 -2.96 1.79 18.09
C TYR A 178 -3.50 1.70 16.67
N ASN A 179 -2.80 2.37 15.76
CA ASN A 179 -3.21 2.55 14.38
C ASN A 179 -2.64 1.44 13.48
N PHE A 180 -3.43 0.91 12.54
CA PHE A 180 -3.02 -0.19 11.67
C PHE A 180 -3.33 0.09 10.20
N LEU A 181 -2.41 -0.33 9.33
CA LEU A 181 -2.65 -0.52 7.90
C LEU A 181 -2.50 -2.01 7.58
N PHE A 182 -3.58 -2.64 7.13
CA PHE A 182 -3.61 -4.02 6.65
C PHE A 182 -3.55 -4.03 5.12
N ILE A 183 -2.71 -4.89 4.55
CA ILE A 183 -2.55 -5.06 3.11
C ILE A 183 -2.53 -6.56 2.79
N ALA A 184 -3.44 -7.01 1.93
CA ALA A 184 -3.36 -8.32 1.28
C ALA A 184 -2.67 -8.14 -0.08
N LYS A 185 -1.33 -8.29 -0.12
CA LYS A 185 -0.57 -7.97 -1.35
C LYS A 185 -0.42 -9.21 -2.22
N GLY A 186 -1.09 -9.21 -3.38
CA GLY A 186 -0.93 -10.25 -4.40
C GLY A 186 0.51 -10.33 -4.92
N GLY A 187 0.98 -11.54 -5.19
CA GLY A 187 2.34 -11.81 -5.66
C GLY A 187 2.64 -11.15 -6.99
N GLY A 188 1.67 -11.10 -7.91
CA GLY A 188 1.82 -10.44 -9.21
C GLY A 188 2.20 -8.96 -9.09
N SER A 189 1.47 -8.20 -8.27
CA SER A 189 1.77 -6.77 -8.04
C SER A 189 2.97 -6.56 -7.11
N ALA A 190 3.26 -7.49 -6.19
CA ALA A 190 4.51 -7.48 -5.42
C ALA A 190 5.73 -7.60 -6.34
N ASN A 191 5.70 -8.50 -7.32
CA ASN A 191 6.76 -8.71 -8.32
C ASN A 191 6.94 -7.52 -9.29
N LYS A 192 5.98 -6.59 -9.33
CA LYS A 192 6.08 -5.32 -10.07
C LYS A 192 6.45 -4.14 -9.16
N SER A 193 7.13 -4.42 -8.05
CA SER A 193 7.83 -3.43 -7.24
C SER A 193 9.30 -3.44 -7.62
N PHE A 194 9.75 -2.41 -8.34
CA PHE A 194 11.11 -2.31 -8.85
C PHE A 194 11.93 -1.29 -8.06
N LEU A 195 13.24 -1.51 -8.01
CA LEU A 195 14.22 -0.57 -7.50
C LEU A 195 15.27 -0.33 -8.59
N TYR A 196 15.51 0.94 -8.89
CA TYR A 196 16.54 1.38 -9.82
C TYR A 196 17.52 2.27 -9.08
N GLN A 197 18.81 1.98 -9.24
CA GLN A 197 19.88 2.80 -8.68
C GLN A 197 20.35 3.78 -9.74
N GLU A 198 19.79 4.98 -9.70
CA GLU A 198 20.07 6.03 -10.65
C GLU A 198 21.04 7.07 -10.05
N THR A 199 21.37 8.08 -10.84
CA THR A 199 22.22 9.20 -10.41
C THR A 199 21.54 10.54 -10.65
N LYS A 200 22.16 11.63 -10.19
CA LYS A 200 21.65 12.99 -10.44
C LYS A 200 21.43 13.29 -11.93
N ALA A 201 22.11 12.59 -12.85
CA ALA A 201 21.96 12.78 -14.29
C ALA A 201 20.53 12.57 -14.79
N VAL A 202 19.77 11.61 -14.21
CA VAL A 202 18.38 11.36 -14.62
C VAL A 202 17.42 12.46 -14.15
N LEU A 203 17.78 13.25 -13.12
CA LEU A 203 16.91 14.29 -12.54
C LEU A 203 16.96 15.60 -13.33
N ASN A 204 16.51 15.52 -14.58
CA ASN A 204 16.06 16.64 -15.39
C ASN A 204 14.81 16.20 -16.17
N PRO A 205 13.89 17.13 -16.53
CA PRO A 205 12.58 16.76 -17.06
C PRO A 205 12.64 15.81 -18.27
N THR A 206 13.51 16.11 -19.25
CA THR A 206 13.61 15.31 -20.47
C THR A 206 14.17 13.92 -20.22
N SER A 207 15.32 13.81 -19.54
CA SER A 207 15.91 12.49 -19.26
C SER A 207 15.04 11.66 -18.35
N PHE A 208 14.39 12.28 -17.35
CA PHE A 208 13.52 11.58 -16.42
C PHE A 208 12.29 11.00 -17.11
N MET A 209 11.61 11.79 -17.95
CA MET A 209 10.42 11.32 -18.66
C MET A 209 10.74 10.25 -19.72
N ASN A 210 11.87 10.37 -20.43
CA ASN A 210 12.31 9.34 -21.37
C ASN A 210 12.65 8.04 -20.66
N TRP A 211 13.36 8.12 -19.52
CA TRP A 211 13.67 6.97 -18.69
C TRP A 211 12.40 6.32 -18.14
N LEU A 212 11.44 7.12 -17.66
CA LEU A 212 10.15 6.62 -17.17
C LEU A 212 9.34 5.92 -18.25
N ASP A 213 9.24 6.45 -19.47
CA ASP A 213 8.50 5.79 -20.56
C ASP A 213 9.01 4.35 -20.77
N GLU A 214 10.33 4.18 -20.83
CA GLU A 214 10.95 2.86 -20.95
C GLU A 214 10.56 1.94 -19.77
N LYS A 215 10.69 2.43 -18.52
CA LYS A 215 10.41 1.60 -17.34
C LYS A 215 8.93 1.27 -17.20
N LEU A 216 8.02 2.21 -17.47
CA LEU A 216 6.58 2.00 -17.35
C LEU A 216 6.07 0.98 -18.37
N ARG A 217 6.61 0.98 -19.60
CA ARG A 217 6.32 -0.07 -20.59
C ARG A 217 6.74 -1.46 -20.10
N SER A 218 7.86 -1.56 -19.39
CA SER A 218 8.38 -2.83 -18.87
C SER A 218 7.52 -3.46 -17.76
N ILE A 219 6.65 -2.68 -17.10
CA ILE A 219 5.68 -3.22 -16.13
C ILE A 219 4.77 -4.22 -16.83
N GLY A 220 4.27 -3.86 -18.02
CA GLY A 220 3.34 -4.66 -18.82
C GLY A 220 2.00 -4.90 -18.12
N THR A 221 1.28 -5.91 -18.56
CA THR A 221 -0.08 -6.24 -18.09
C THR A 221 -0.11 -7.38 -17.07
N ALA A 222 1.05 -7.87 -16.64
CA ALA A 222 1.20 -9.06 -15.80
C ALA A 222 0.77 -8.89 -14.33
N ALA A 223 0.38 -7.67 -13.91
CA ALA A 223 -0.17 -7.41 -12.58
C ALA A 223 -1.63 -6.89 -12.62
N CYS A 224 -2.36 -7.15 -13.72
CA CYS A 224 -3.79 -6.87 -13.87
C CYS A 224 -4.15 -5.37 -13.81
N PRO A 225 -3.70 -4.53 -14.76
CA PRO A 225 -4.13 -3.13 -14.85
C PRO A 225 -5.66 -3.03 -15.02
N PRO A 226 -6.28 -1.87 -14.68
CA PRO A 226 -5.64 -0.55 -14.49
C PRO A 226 -4.95 -0.37 -13.13
N TYR A 227 -3.73 0.17 -13.14
CA TYR A 227 -2.90 0.31 -11.93
C TYR A 227 -3.14 1.59 -11.13
N HIS A 228 -3.02 1.49 -9.80
CA HIS A 228 -2.60 2.63 -8.99
C HIS A 228 -1.06 2.67 -9.00
N LEU A 229 -0.49 3.54 -9.84
CA LEU A 229 0.95 3.61 -10.04
C LEU A 229 1.59 4.49 -8.96
N ALA A 230 2.64 4.01 -8.31
CA ALA A 230 3.46 4.79 -7.38
C ALA A 230 4.90 4.88 -7.88
N ILE A 231 5.45 6.09 -7.85
CA ILE A 231 6.85 6.37 -8.18
C ILE A 231 7.45 7.13 -7.00
N VAL A 232 8.57 6.64 -6.48
CA VAL A 232 9.31 7.30 -5.40
C VAL A 232 10.70 7.67 -5.90
N ILE A 233 11.06 8.94 -5.78
CA ILE A 233 12.29 9.51 -6.30
C ILE A 233 13.18 9.96 -5.14
N GLY A 234 14.33 9.32 -4.98
CA GLY A 234 15.22 9.50 -3.83
C GLY A 234 14.84 8.59 -2.67
N GLY A 235 15.48 8.81 -1.52
CA GLY A 235 15.35 8.00 -0.33
C GLY A 235 16.66 7.94 0.44
N THR A 236 16.55 7.67 1.75
CA THR A 236 17.69 7.50 2.64
C THR A 236 18.39 6.15 2.43
N SER A 237 17.66 5.15 1.94
CA SER A 237 18.17 3.83 1.58
C SER A 237 17.28 3.16 0.53
N ALA A 238 17.75 2.02 0.00
CA ALA A 238 17.03 1.22 -0.98
C ALA A 238 15.69 0.73 -0.41
N GLU A 239 15.73 0.09 0.75
CA GLU A 239 14.59 -0.46 1.46
C GLU A 239 13.57 0.62 1.87
N PHE A 240 14.03 1.79 2.30
CA PHE A 240 13.13 2.90 2.61
C PHE A 240 12.42 3.43 1.36
N THR A 241 13.11 3.48 0.21
CA THR A 241 12.53 3.90 -1.07
C THR A 241 11.44 2.93 -1.52
N VAL A 242 11.72 1.63 -1.49
CA VAL A 242 10.77 0.58 -1.87
C VAL A 242 9.57 0.53 -0.91
N LYS A 243 9.81 0.66 0.41
CA LYS A 243 8.74 0.76 1.41
C LYS A 243 7.85 1.98 1.15
N THR A 244 8.44 3.13 0.84
CA THR A 244 7.67 4.34 0.51
C THR A 244 6.83 4.13 -0.75
N ALA A 245 7.36 3.44 -1.76
CA ALA A 245 6.60 3.13 -2.97
C ALA A 245 5.42 2.20 -2.69
N LYS A 246 5.61 1.20 -1.81
CA LYS A 246 4.52 0.36 -1.30
C LYS A 246 3.42 1.22 -0.66
N LEU A 247 3.78 2.10 0.29
CA LEU A 247 2.81 2.96 1.00
C LEU A 247 2.13 3.97 0.06
N ALA A 248 2.86 4.53 -0.90
CA ALA A 248 2.27 5.41 -1.92
C ALA A 248 1.25 4.66 -2.79
N SER A 249 1.54 3.42 -3.20
CA SER A 249 0.59 2.61 -3.99
C SER A 249 -0.70 2.24 -3.24
N THR A 250 -0.68 2.28 -1.90
CA THR A 250 -1.89 2.08 -1.07
C THR A 250 -2.61 3.38 -0.74
N LYS A 251 -2.21 4.50 -1.34
CA LYS A 251 -2.72 5.85 -1.06
C LYS A 251 -2.52 6.31 0.40
N TYR A 252 -1.64 5.65 1.16
CA TYR A 252 -1.34 5.99 2.56
C TYR A 252 -0.66 7.37 2.68
N LEU A 253 -0.02 7.83 1.61
CA LEU A 253 0.76 9.07 1.57
C LEU A 253 0.04 10.22 0.83
N ASP A 254 -1.26 10.11 0.61
CA ASP A 254 -2.03 11.07 -0.19
C ASP A 254 -2.11 12.47 0.42
N SER A 255 -1.99 12.57 1.75
CA SER A 255 -2.04 13.80 2.55
C SER A 255 -0.67 14.44 2.80
N LEU A 256 0.41 13.93 2.17
CA LEU A 256 1.71 14.59 2.24
C LEU A 256 1.65 16.03 1.70
N PRO A 257 2.52 16.94 2.19
CA PRO A 257 2.69 18.25 1.57
C PRO A 257 2.98 18.13 0.08
N THR A 258 2.56 19.13 -0.71
CA THR A 258 2.78 19.16 -2.16
C THR A 258 4.01 19.97 -2.58
N THR A 259 4.79 20.43 -1.60
CA THR A 259 6.04 21.16 -1.80
C THR A 259 7.10 20.66 -0.81
N GLY A 260 8.35 20.56 -1.28
CA GLY A 260 9.48 20.26 -0.41
C GLY A 260 9.84 21.41 0.54
N ASP A 261 10.66 21.10 1.54
CA ASP A 261 11.25 22.09 2.45
C ASP A 261 12.77 21.89 2.47
N ALA A 262 13.54 22.93 2.14
CA ALA A 262 14.99 22.87 2.09
C ALA A 262 15.65 22.86 3.48
N LYS A 263 14.96 23.33 4.53
CA LYS A 263 15.45 23.37 5.90
C LYS A 263 15.38 21.98 6.54
N THR A 264 14.30 21.24 6.31
CA THR A 264 14.04 19.95 6.96
C THR A 264 14.27 18.75 6.04
N GLY A 265 14.16 18.95 4.72
CA GLY A 265 14.28 17.86 3.75
C GLY A 265 13.07 16.91 3.74
N ARG A 266 11.91 17.32 4.25
CA ARG A 266 10.69 16.50 4.26
C ARG A 266 10.30 16.02 2.85
N ALA A 267 9.65 14.87 2.80
CA ALA A 267 9.05 14.38 1.56
C ALA A 267 7.89 15.26 1.10
N PHE A 268 7.60 15.20 -0.20
CA PHE A 268 6.40 15.81 -0.75
C PHE A 268 5.82 14.99 -1.90
N ARG A 269 4.53 15.19 -2.15
CA ARG A 269 3.79 14.63 -3.28
C ARG A 269 3.83 15.60 -4.47
N ASP A 270 4.37 15.15 -5.59
CA ASP A 270 4.58 15.97 -6.78
C ASP A 270 3.37 15.86 -7.74
N LEU A 271 2.39 16.74 -7.55
CA LEU A 271 1.14 16.72 -8.32
C LEU A 271 1.33 17.05 -9.80
N GLU A 272 2.31 17.88 -10.14
CA GLU A 272 2.60 18.22 -11.54
C GLU A 272 3.14 17.00 -12.28
N LEU A 273 4.12 16.31 -11.67
CA LEU A 273 4.70 15.11 -12.26
C LEU A 273 3.70 13.94 -12.28
N GLU A 274 2.82 13.81 -11.27
CA GLU A 274 1.70 12.86 -11.32
C GLU A 274 0.84 13.05 -12.57
N ALA A 275 0.45 14.28 -12.88
CA ALA A 275 -0.36 14.58 -14.05
C ALA A 275 0.38 14.29 -15.36
N GLN A 276 1.67 14.63 -15.44
CA GLN A 276 2.51 14.33 -16.61
C GLN A 276 2.67 12.82 -16.83
N VAL A 277 2.94 12.06 -15.77
CA VAL A 277 3.09 10.61 -15.84
C VAL A 277 1.76 9.92 -16.15
N HIS A 278 0.65 10.40 -15.59
CA HIS A 278 -0.67 9.83 -15.92
C HIS A 278 -1.01 10.04 -17.40
N LYS A 279 -0.72 11.22 -17.96
CA LYS A 279 -0.89 11.45 -19.39
C LYS A 279 0.03 10.56 -20.24
N LEU A 280 1.27 10.35 -19.79
CA LEU A 280 2.19 9.41 -20.43
C LEU A 280 1.60 7.99 -20.44
N THR A 281 1.10 7.49 -19.30
CA THR A 281 0.57 6.12 -19.20
C THR A 281 -0.64 5.89 -20.11
N GLN A 282 -1.48 6.92 -20.28
CA GLN A 282 -2.61 6.91 -21.21
C GLN A 282 -2.19 6.82 -22.68
N SER A 283 -1.02 7.35 -23.03
CA SER A 283 -0.49 7.34 -24.39
C SER A 283 0.27 6.06 -24.78
N LEU A 284 0.55 5.16 -23.82
CA LEU A 284 1.33 3.94 -24.06
C LEU A 284 0.62 2.95 -25.00
N GLY A 285 -0.71 3.04 -25.11
CA GLY A 285 -1.55 2.13 -25.89
C GLY A 285 -1.76 0.76 -25.26
N ILE A 286 -1.26 0.52 -24.04
CA ILE A 286 -1.36 -0.77 -23.33
C ILE A 286 -2.79 -0.98 -22.78
N GLY A 287 -3.44 0.07 -22.31
CA GLY A 287 -4.80 0.05 -21.77
C GLY A 287 -5.00 -0.87 -20.56
N ALA A 288 -6.27 -1.12 -20.25
CA ALA A 288 -6.66 -2.11 -19.26
C ALA A 288 -6.49 -3.51 -19.88
N GLN A 289 -5.28 -4.06 -19.76
CA GLN A 289 -4.85 -5.40 -20.18
C GLN A 289 -4.75 -5.65 -21.69
N PHE A 290 -5.68 -5.17 -22.50
CA PHE A 290 -5.82 -5.57 -23.91
C PHE A 290 -5.83 -4.40 -24.91
N GLY A 291 -5.09 -3.33 -24.62
CA GLY A 291 -4.97 -2.16 -25.48
C GLY A 291 -6.02 -1.10 -25.21
N GLY A 292 -5.59 0.15 -25.13
CA GLY A 292 -6.44 1.29 -24.80
C GLY A 292 -5.73 2.37 -23.99
N LYS A 293 -6.54 3.17 -23.30
CA LYS A 293 -6.12 4.34 -22.53
C LYS A 293 -5.83 3.99 -21.07
N TYR A 294 -6.56 3.04 -20.49
CA TYR A 294 -6.61 2.85 -19.05
C TYR A 294 -5.55 1.89 -18.51
N PHE A 295 -4.27 2.20 -18.76
CA PHE A 295 -3.17 1.47 -18.14
C PHE A 295 -3.06 1.74 -16.63
N CYS A 296 -3.40 2.96 -16.21
CA CYS A 296 -3.45 3.36 -14.81
C CYS A 296 -4.81 3.98 -14.47
N HIS A 297 -5.28 3.75 -13.24
CA HIS A 297 -6.36 4.52 -12.63
C HIS A 297 -5.89 5.93 -12.23
N ASP A 298 -4.73 5.99 -11.56
CA ASP A 298 -4.09 7.21 -11.10
C ASP A 298 -2.59 6.97 -10.83
N VAL A 299 -1.89 8.05 -10.52
CA VAL A 299 -0.45 8.06 -10.23
C VAL A 299 -0.21 8.76 -8.89
N ARG A 300 0.78 8.27 -8.13
CA ARG A 300 1.37 8.95 -6.97
C ARG A 300 2.86 9.12 -7.19
N VAL A 301 3.37 10.34 -7.08
CA VAL A 301 4.81 10.63 -7.19
C VAL A 301 5.28 11.25 -5.89
N ILE A 302 6.13 10.52 -5.15
CA ILE A 302 6.70 11.01 -3.89
C ILE A 302 8.18 11.33 -4.09
N ARG A 303 8.56 12.56 -3.77
CA ARG A 303 9.95 13.00 -3.80
C ARG A 303 10.53 13.01 -2.39
N LEU A 304 11.58 12.22 -2.19
CA LEU A 304 12.31 12.09 -0.92
C LEU A 304 13.65 12.86 -0.93
N PRO A 305 14.22 13.24 0.22
CA PRO A 305 15.62 13.63 0.27
C PRO A 305 16.53 12.45 -0.11
N ARG A 306 17.79 12.73 -0.40
CA ARG A 306 18.76 11.71 -0.81
C ARG A 306 20.17 12.10 -0.38
N HIS A 307 21.02 11.11 -0.17
CA HIS A 307 22.46 11.35 -0.09
C HIS A 307 22.98 11.93 -1.42
N GLY A 308 23.98 12.82 -1.36
CA GLY A 308 24.49 13.53 -2.55
C GLY A 308 24.94 12.61 -3.70
N ALA A 309 25.54 11.46 -3.33
CA ALA A 309 26.03 10.45 -4.26
C ALA A 309 24.99 9.41 -4.72
N SER A 310 23.74 9.49 -4.25
CA SER A 310 22.74 8.42 -4.45
C SER A 310 21.45 8.98 -5.03
N LEU A 311 20.77 8.16 -5.83
CA LEU A 311 19.38 8.39 -6.23
C LEU A 311 18.66 7.05 -6.45
N PRO A 312 18.18 6.40 -5.38
CA PRO A 312 17.28 5.27 -5.54
C PRO A 312 15.95 5.78 -6.11
N ILE A 313 15.38 5.07 -7.08
CA ILE A 313 14.03 5.31 -7.60
C ILE A 313 13.27 3.99 -7.53
N SER A 314 12.08 3.99 -6.94
CA SER A 314 11.23 2.81 -6.91
C SER A 314 9.91 3.05 -7.62
N ILE A 315 9.46 2.04 -8.34
CA ILE A 315 8.16 2.01 -9.01
C ILE A 315 7.38 0.82 -8.45
N ALA A 316 6.14 1.04 -8.04
CA ALA A 316 5.25 0.00 -7.56
C ALA A 316 3.84 0.21 -8.11
N VAL A 317 3.03 -0.85 -8.15
CA VAL A 317 1.64 -0.79 -8.57
C VAL A 317 0.74 -1.43 -7.53
N SER A 318 -0.49 -0.92 -7.41
CA SER A 318 -1.61 -1.67 -6.85
C SER A 318 -2.67 -1.94 -7.88
#